data_AF-A4IHB3-F1
#
_entry.id   AF-A4IHB3-F1
#
_cell.length_a   1.000
_cell.length_b   1.000
_cell.length_c   1.000
_cell.angle_alpha   90.00
_cell.angle_beta   90.00
_cell.angle_gamma   90.00
#
_symmetry.space_group_name_H-M   'P 1'
#
loop_
_entity.id
_entity.type
_entity.pdbx_description
1 polymer ?
#
loop_
_entity_poly.entity_id
_entity_poly.type
_entity_poly.pdbx_seq_one_letter_code
_entity_poly.pdbx_strand_id
1 'polypeptide(L)'
;MPGQVDLPSAEELSVQELDVSSAVLKAAAHHYGSQCDKPNKEFMLCRWEEKDPRKCLVEGRKVNACALDFFRKIKTHCAEPFTEYWTCIDYSNLLELRRCRKQQAAFDNCVLDKLGWTRPELGDLSKVTKVKTDRALPDNIYHSRPRPEPNPPIEGELKPSKYGSKMFFWTW
;
A
#
# COMPACT_ATOMS: atom_id res chain seq x y z
N MET A 1 21.91 4.14 -26.29
CA MET A 1 20.47 3.84 -26.40
C MET A 1 19.96 3.56 -25.00
N PRO A 2 18.74 3.97 -24.59
CA PRO A 2 18.18 3.51 -23.33
C PRO A 2 18.18 1.97 -23.28
N GLY A 3 18.40 1.40 -22.10
CA GLY A 3 18.46 -0.06 -21.91
C GLY A 3 17.11 -0.74 -22.16
N GLN A 4 17.15 -2.04 -22.41
CA GLN A 4 15.95 -2.89 -22.51
C GLN A 4 15.30 -3.05 -21.13
N VAL A 5 13.96 -3.16 -21.09
CA VAL A 5 13.21 -3.33 -19.84
C VAL A 5 13.10 -4.82 -19.49
N ASP A 6 13.59 -5.19 -18.31
CA ASP A 6 13.50 -6.57 -17.80
C ASP A 6 12.10 -6.85 -17.25
N LEU A 7 11.30 -7.66 -17.94
CA LEU A 7 9.98 -8.07 -17.47
C LEU A 7 10.02 -9.49 -16.90
N PRO A 8 9.24 -9.78 -15.84
CA PRO A 8 9.09 -11.15 -15.34
C PRO A 8 8.41 -12.03 -16.39
N SER A 9 8.66 -13.33 -16.30
CA SER A 9 8.02 -14.32 -17.17
C SER A 9 6.51 -14.42 -16.92
N ALA A 10 5.74 -14.90 -17.90
CA ALA A 10 4.29 -15.10 -17.74
C ALA A 10 3.96 -16.13 -16.64
N GLU A 11 4.83 -17.13 -16.46
CA GLU A 11 4.68 -18.15 -15.42
C GLU A 11 4.83 -17.54 -14.02
N GLU A 12 5.74 -16.59 -13.83
CA GLU A 12 5.90 -15.86 -12.57
C GLU A 12 4.70 -14.98 -12.22
N LEU A 13 3.94 -14.52 -13.21
CA LEU A 13 2.75 -13.73 -12.98
C LEU A 13 1.51 -14.59 -12.76
N SER A 14 1.57 -15.88 -13.08
CA SER A 14 0.44 -16.79 -12.88
C SER A 14 0.24 -17.09 -11.39
N VAL A 15 -0.88 -16.64 -10.85
CA VAL A 15 -1.30 -16.85 -9.46
C VAL A 15 -2.79 -17.20 -9.45
N GLN A 16 -3.25 -17.95 -8.45
CA GLN A 16 -4.68 -18.20 -8.26
C GLN A 16 -5.41 -16.90 -7.96
N GLU A 17 -6.31 -16.46 -8.84
CA GLU A 17 -7.05 -15.20 -8.67
C GLU A 17 -8.17 -15.30 -7.64
N LEU A 18 -8.56 -14.15 -7.12
CA LEU A 18 -9.70 -14.00 -6.22
C LEU A 18 -10.92 -13.47 -6.98
N ASP A 19 -11.69 -14.39 -7.56
CA ASP A 19 -12.84 -14.07 -8.41
C ASP A 19 -14.11 -13.72 -7.60
N VAL A 20 -14.15 -12.52 -7.03
CA VAL A 20 -15.32 -12.00 -6.30
C VAL A 20 -15.64 -10.56 -6.71
N SER A 21 -16.89 -10.15 -6.54
CA SER A 21 -17.32 -8.77 -6.84
C SER A 21 -16.79 -7.76 -5.82
N SER A 22 -16.79 -6.48 -6.20
CA SER A 22 -16.34 -5.38 -5.32
C SER A 22 -17.20 -5.25 -4.06
N ALA A 23 -18.50 -5.57 -4.14
CA ALA A 23 -19.40 -5.57 -2.99
C ALA A 23 -18.98 -6.62 -1.93
N VAL A 24 -18.59 -7.82 -2.38
CA VAL A 24 -18.08 -8.90 -1.52
C VAL A 24 -16.80 -8.46 -0.80
N LEU A 25 -15.85 -7.89 -1.54
CA LEU A 25 -14.60 -7.36 -0.96
C LEU A 25 -14.88 -6.27 0.07
N LYS A 26 -15.79 -5.34 -0.24
CA LYS A 26 -16.13 -4.22 0.63
C LYS A 26 -16.85 -4.67 1.91
N ALA A 27 -17.75 -5.65 1.80
CA ALA A 27 -18.44 -6.25 2.94
C ALA A 27 -17.43 -6.88 3.92
N ALA A 28 -16.46 -7.64 3.40
CA ALA A 28 -15.47 -8.33 4.21
C ALA A 28 -14.26 -7.46 4.63
N ALA A 29 -14.11 -6.25 4.08
CA ALA A 29 -12.89 -5.43 4.20
C ALA A 29 -12.42 -5.19 5.63
N HIS A 30 -13.34 -4.99 6.59
CA HIS A 30 -12.98 -4.73 7.98
C HIS A 30 -12.34 -5.94 8.66
N HIS A 31 -12.92 -7.12 8.46
CA HIS A 31 -12.37 -8.38 8.97
C HIS A 31 -11.13 -8.81 8.21
N TYR A 32 -11.12 -8.63 6.88
CA TYR A 32 -9.93 -8.90 6.07
C TYR A 32 -8.74 -8.05 6.51
N GLY A 33 -8.98 -6.76 6.79
CA GLY A 33 -7.95 -5.84 7.25
C GLY A 33 -7.34 -6.25 8.59
N SER A 34 -8.10 -6.83 9.52
CA SER A 34 -7.58 -7.30 10.80
C SER A 34 -6.87 -8.66 10.68
N GLN A 35 -7.45 -9.61 9.92
CA GLN A 35 -6.91 -10.97 9.81
C GLN A 35 -5.67 -11.07 8.91
N CYS A 36 -5.66 -10.33 7.80
CA CYS A 36 -4.55 -10.35 6.83
C CYS A 36 -3.63 -9.13 6.96
N ASP A 37 -3.60 -8.44 8.11
CA ASP A 37 -2.80 -7.20 8.28
C ASP A 37 -1.32 -7.43 8.00
N LYS A 38 -0.73 -8.49 8.57
CA LYS A 38 0.71 -8.77 8.45
C LYS A 38 1.21 -8.87 6.99
N PRO A 39 0.72 -9.81 6.15
CA PRO A 39 1.19 -9.91 4.77
C PRO A 39 0.85 -8.66 3.94
N ASN A 40 -0.31 -8.04 4.17
CA ASN A 40 -0.70 -6.82 3.47
C ASN A 40 0.26 -5.67 3.77
N LYS A 41 0.59 -5.44 5.03
CA LYS A 41 1.47 -4.34 5.44
C LYS A 41 2.92 -4.59 5.05
N GLU A 42 3.39 -5.84 5.07
CA GLU A 42 4.70 -6.23 4.50
C GLU A 42 4.78 -5.92 3.00
N PHE A 43 3.74 -6.29 2.24
CA PHE A 43 3.65 -5.96 0.81
C PHE A 43 3.62 -4.45 0.55
N MET A 44 2.79 -3.72 1.30
CA MET A 44 2.69 -2.27 1.15
C MET A 44 4.01 -1.57 1.49
N LEU A 45 4.71 -2.03 2.54
CA LEU A 45 6.03 -1.52 2.88
C LEU A 45 7.04 -1.81 1.74
N CYS A 46 7.05 -3.03 1.20
CA CYS A 46 7.91 -3.38 0.06
C CYS A 46 7.63 -2.48 -1.13
N ARG A 47 6.37 -2.35 -1.52
CA ARG A 47 5.97 -1.56 -2.68
C ARG A 47 6.36 -0.09 -2.54
N TRP A 48 6.27 0.44 -1.31
CA TRP A 48 6.56 1.84 -1.01
C TRP A 48 8.07 2.14 -0.95
N GLU A 49 8.84 1.23 -0.38
CA GLU A 49 10.30 1.35 -0.29
C GLU A 49 10.98 1.08 -1.63
N GLU A 50 10.69 -0.05 -2.29
CA GLU A 50 11.37 -0.43 -3.54
C GLU A 50 10.89 0.37 -4.74
N LYS A 51 9.64 0.86 -4.73
CA LYS A 51 8.97 1.59 -5.83
C LYS A 51 8.93 0.88 -7.18
N ASP A 52 9.44 -0.35 -7.27
CA ASP A 52 9.30 -1.25 -8.41
C ASP A 52 8.35 -2.42 -8.07
N PRO A 53 7.24 -2.60 -8.81
CA PRO A 53 6.30 -3.69 -8.53
C PRO A 53 6.89 -5.09 -8.77
N ARG A 54 7.89 -5.21 -9.67
CA ARG A 54 8.49 -6.50 -10.05
C ARG A 54 9.21 -7.17 -8.90
N LYS A 55 9.81 -6.38 -8.00
CA LYS A 55 10.56 -6.87 -6.84
C LYS A 55 9.67 -7.39 -5.70
N CYS A 56 8.41 -6.94 -5.63
CA CYS A 56 7.49 -7.25 -4.54
C CYS A 56 6.43 -8.30 -4.92
N LEU A 57 6.66 -9.07 -6.00
CA LEU A 57 5.71 -10.09 -6.48
C LEU A 57 5.53 -11.23 -5.47
N VAL A 58 6.58 -11.61 -4.75
CA VAL A 58 6.53 -12.69 -3.76
C VAL A 58 5.61 -12.31 -2.58
N GLU A 59 5.72 -11.09 -2.08
CA GLU A 59 4.84 -10.53 -1.06
C GLU A 59 3.41 -10.41 -1.57
N GLY A 60 3.23 -10.01 -2.84
CA GLY A 60 1.92 -9.98 -3.49
C GLY A 60 1.25 -11.36 -3.53
N ARG A 61 2.01 -12.43 -3.81
CA ARG A 61 1.49 -13.81 -3.73
C ARG A 61 1.07 -14.19 -2.31
N LYS A 62 1.79 -13.75 -1.28
CA LYS A 62 1.41 -13.98 0.14
C LYS A 62 0.12 -13.27 0.50
N VAL A 63 -0.08 -12.04 0.00
CA VAL A 63 -1.35 -11.30 0.15
C VAL A 63 -2.50 -12.07 -0.47
N ASN A 64 -2.32 -12.51 -1.72
CA ASN A 64 -3.36 -13.26 -2.42
C ASN A 64 -3.68 -14.60 -1.73
N ALA A 65 -2.67 -15.33 -1.27
CA ALA A 65 -2.85 -16.55 -0.49
C ALA A 65 -3.62 -16.31 0.82
N CYS A 66 -3.36 -15.21 1.52
CA CYS A 66 -4.10 -14.84 2.73
C CYS A 66 -5.57 -14.53 2.42
N ALA A 67 -5.83 -13.79 1.34
CA ALA A 67 -7.19 -13.49 0.91
C ALA A 67 -7.97 -14.76 0.55
N LEU A 68 -7.37 -15.68 -0.19
CA LEU A 68 -8.00 -16.96 -0.53
C LEU A 68 -8.34 -17.79 0.71
N ASP A 69 -7.43 -17.91 1.67
CA ASP A 69 -7.67 -18.63 2.92
C ASP A 69 -8.77 -17.96 3.76
N PHE A 70 -8.76 -16.62 3.84
CA PHE A 70 -9.79 -15.84 4.52
C PHE A 70 -11.19 -16.08 3.94
N PHE A 71 -11.36 -16.00 2.62
CA PHE A 71 -12.67 -16.25 1.99
C PHE A 71 -13.09 -17.72 2.05
N ARG A 72 -12.14 -18.67 2.05
CA ARG A 72 -12.44 -20.09 2.31
C ARG A 72 -13.03 -20.27 3.71
N LYS A 73 -12.44 -19.67 4.74
CA LYS A 73 -12.96 -19.72 6.11
C LYS A 73 -14.35 -19.12 6.24
N ILE A 74 -14.60 -17.96 5.63
CA ILE A 74 -15.95 -17.36 5.61
C ILE A 74 -16.95 -18.28 4.93
N LYS A 75 -16.59 -18.87 3.78
CA LYS A 75 -17.45 -19.80 3.04
C LYS A 75 -17.77 -21.07 3.83
N THR A 76 -16.83 -21.59 4.63
CA THR A 76 -17.06 -22.80 5.44
C THR A 76 -17.92 -22.52 6.67
N HIS A 77 -17.77 -21.37 7.32
CA HIS A 77 -18.41 -21.12 8.62
C HIS A 77 -19.65 -20.21 8.56
N CYS A 78 -19.64 -19.15 7.75
CA CYS A 78 -20.63 -18.07 7.77
C CYS A 78 -21.13 -17.66 6.38
N ALA A 79 -21.28 -18.62 5.45
CA ALA A 79 -21.67 -18.34 4.07
C ALA A 79 -23.01 -17.61 3.92
N GLU A 80 -24.06 -18.08 4.59
CA GLU A 80 -25.42 -17.51 4.48
C GLU A 80 -25.51 -16.06 4.98
N PRO A 81 -25.15 -15.74 6.25
CA PRO A 81 -25.24 -14.35 6.74
C PRO A 81 -24.30 -13.41 5.97
N PHE A 82 -23.16 -13.91 5.51
CA PHE A 82 -22.27 -13.14 4.65
C PHE A 82 -22.92 -12.84 3.29
N THR A 83 -23.62 -13.82 2.71
CA THR A 83 -24.30 -13.66 1.42
C THR A 83 -25.40 -12.62 1.47
N GLU A 84 -26.23 -12.65 2.49
CA GLU A 84 -27.25 -11.62 2.71
C GLU A 84 -26.63 -10.23 2.90
N TYR A 85 -25.49 -10.15 3.61
CA TYR A 85 -24.83 -8.89 3.88
C TYR A 85 -24.24 -8.24 2.62
N TRP A 86 -23.44 -8.97 1.84
CA TRP A 86 -22.87 -8.40 0.63
C TRP A 86 -23.94 -8.15 -0.43
N THR A 87 -24.99 -8.96 -0.52
CA THR A 87 -26.13 -8.74 -1.44
C THR A 87 -26.84 -7.43 -1.12
N CYS A 88 -27.06 -7.13 0.17
CA CYS A 88 -27.62 -5.84 0.58
C CYS A 88 -26.72 -4.66 0.18
N ILE A 89 -25.40 -4.81 0.33
CA ILE A 89 -24.43 -3.77 -0.06
C ILE A 89 -24.46 -3.55 -1.58
N ASP A 90 -24.49 -4.64 -2.35
CA ASP A 90 -24.47 -4.68 -3.81
C ASP A 90 -25.71 -4.00 -4.43
N TYR A 91 -26.85 -4.04 -3.73
CA TYR A 91 -28.07 -3.36 -4.16
C TYR A 91 -27.92 -1.83 -4.30
N SER A 92 -26.96 -1.23 -3.59
CA SER A 92 -26.73 0.22 -3.65
C SER A 92 -25.61 0.59 -4.62
N ASN A 93 -25.88 1.53 -5.52
CA ASN A 93 -24.88 2.01 -6.49
C ASN A 93 -23.58 2.54 -5.86
N LEU A 94 -23.65 3.04 -4.61
CA LEU A 94 -22.50 3.59 -3.87
C LEU A 94 -21.91 2.61 -2.84
N LEU A 95 -22.45 1.40 -2.75
CA LEU A 95 -22.05 0.37 -1.78
C LEU A 95 -22.03 0.94 -0.33
N GLU A 96 -23.14 1.53 0.11
CA GLU A 96 -23.23 2.27 1.37
C GLU A 96 -23.41 1.34 2.58
N LEU A 97 -22.37 1.20 3.39
CA LEU A 97 -22.37 0.35 4.59
C LEU A 97 -23.46 0.71 5.61
N ARG A 98 -23.88 1.98 5.66
CA ARG A 98 -24.91 2.47 6.59
C ARG A 98 -26.29 1.87 6.35
N ARG A 99 -26.60 1.36 5.15
CA ARG A 99 -27.93 0.81 4.81
C ARG A 99 -28.12 -0.63 5.30
N CYS A 100 -27.03 -1.37 5.49
CA CYS A 100 -27.05 -2.82 5.72
C CYS A 100 -26.61 -3.21 7.13
N ARG A 101 -26.91 -2.38 8.14
CA ARG A 101 -26.45 -2.60 9.53
C ARG A 101 -27.06 -3.84 10.18
N LYS A 102 -28.28 -4.22 9.81
CA LYS A 102 -28.93 -5.44 10.34
C LYS A 102 -28.19 -6.71 9.90
N GLN A 103 -27.91 -6.79 8.59
CA GLN A 103 -27.16 -7.90 8.00
C GLN A 103 -25.70 -7.88 8.46
N GLN A 104 -25.12 -6.68 8.64
CA GLN A 104 -23.78 -6.55 9.21
C GLN A 104 -23.72 -7.15 10.62
N ALA A 105 -24.66 -6.83 11.51
CA ALA A 105 -24.68 -7.39 12.86
C ALA A 105 -24.85 -8.92 12.83
N ALA A 106 -25.70 -9.46 11.95
CA ALA A 106 -25.84 -10.91 11.79
C ALA A 106 -24.53 -11.58 11.33
N PHE A 107 -23.83 -10.96 10.38
CA PHE A 107 -22.53 -11.45 9.91
C PHE A 107 -21.44 -11.34 11.00
N ASP A 108 -21.32 -10.18 11.63
CA ASP A 108 -20.34 -9.92 12.69
C ASP A 108 -20.53 -10.89 13.88
N ASN A 109 -21.78 -11.17 14.27
CA ASN A 109 -22.10 -12.15 15.30
C ASN A 109 -21.70 -13.57 14.89
N CYS A 110 -22.02 -14.02 13.66
CA CYS A 110 -21.61 -15.34 13.19
C CYS A 110 -20.09 -15.51 13.21
N VAL A 111 -19.37 -14.48 12.76
CA VAL A 111 -17.90 -14.48 12.71
C VAL A 111 -17.31 -14.49 14.13
N LEU A 112 -17.89 -13.72 15.06
CA LEU A 112 -17.48 -13.73 16.46
C LEU A 112 -17.70 -15.11 17.09
N ASP A 113 -18.87 -15.72 16.90
CA ASP A 113 -19.25 -16.98 17.54
C ASP A 113 -18.46 -18.19 16.98
N LYS A 114 -18.22 -18.24 15.66
CA LYS A 114 -17.60 -19.40 15.01
C LYS A 114 -16.09 -19.27 14.81
N LEU A 115 -15.58 -18.07 14.57
CA LEU A 115 -14.18 -17.81 14.24
C LEU A 115 -13.46 -17.00 15.33
N GLY A 116 -14.19 -16.37 16.25
CA GLY A 116 -13.61 -15.55 17.31
C GLY A 116 -13.04 -14.22 16.82
N TRP A 117 -13.37 -13.78 15.60
CA TRP A 117 -12.83 -12.54 15.06
C TRP A 117 -13.69 -11.35 15.49
N THR A 118 -13.04 -10.36 16.09
CA THR A 118 -13.66 -9.09 16.42
C THR A 118 -13.50 -8.11 15.26
N ARG A 119 -14.58 -7.38 14.96
CA ARG A 119 -14.53 -6.31 13.96
C ARG A 119 -13.68 -5.15 14.53
N PRO A 120 -12.69 -4.63 13.78
CA PRO A 120 -11.88 -3.51 14.25
C PRO A 120 -12.72 -2.25 14.48
N GLU A 121 -12.32 -1.45 15.46
CA GLU A 121 -12.99 -0.21 15.79
C GLU A 121 -12.65 0.90 14.77
N LEU A 122 -13.40 1.99 14.85
CA LEU A 122 -13.15 3.14 14.01
C LEU A 122 -11.76 3.72 14.33
N GLY A 123 -10.89 3.74 13.33
CA GLY A 123 -9.55 4.29 13.43
C GLY A 123 -8.45 3.22 13.51
N ASP A 124 -8.75 1.98 13.89
CA ASP A 124 -7.75 0.92 14.05
C ASP A 124 -7.01 0.63 12.75
N LEU A 125 -7.74 0.44 11.65
CA LEU A 125 -7.17 0.14 10.34
C LEU A 125 -6.41 1.32 9.73
N SER A 126 -6.65 2.55 10.21
CA SER A 126 -5.96 3.76 9.73
C SER A 126 -4.69 4.10 10.52
N LYS A 127 -4.40 3.39 11.62
CA LYS A 127 -3.17 3.61 12.40
C LYS A 127 -1.94 3.23 11.57
N VAL A 128 -0.88 4.02 11.69
CA VAL A 128 0.42 3.70 11.10
C VAL A 128 1.05 2.57 11.89
N THR A 129 1.17 1.40 11.27
CA THR A 129 1.75 0.20 11.87
C THR A 129 3.24 0.09 11.56
N LYS A 130 4.04 -0.36 12.53
CA LYS A 130 5.45 -0.71 12.31
C LYS A 130 5.53 -2.15 11.83
N VAL A 131 6.19 -2.40 10.71
CA VAL A 131 6.36 -3.73 10.13
C VAL A 131 7.82 -4.11 10.21
N LYS A 132 8.12 -5.29 10.76
CA LYS A 132 9.46 -5.85 10.74
C LYS A 132 9.63 -6.67 9.46
N THR A 133 10.69 -6.40 8.71
CA THR A 133 11.04 -7.15 7.50
C THR A 133 12.52 -7.53 7.53
N ASP A 134 12.85 -8.71 7.00
CA ASP A 134 14.22 -9.22 6.96
C ASP A 134 15.01 -8.72 5.73
N ARG A 135 14.32 -8.11 4.75
CA ARG A 135 14.94 -7.54 3.55
C ARG A 135 15.73 -6.27 3.89
N ALA A 136 16.82 -6.04 3.17
CA ALA A 136 17.60 -4.82 3.28
C ALA A 136 16.82 -3.62 2.73
N LEU A 137 17.06 -2.43 3.30
CA LEU A 137 16.52 -1.19 2.75
C LEU A 137 17.28 -0.83 1.46
N PRO A 138 16.57 -0.40 0.39
CA PRO A 138 17.22 0.02 -0.84
C PRO A 138 17.95 1.36 -0.64
N ASP A 139 19.23 1.44 -1.04
CA ASP A 139 20.03 2.67 -0.90
C ASP A 139 19.68 3.73 -1.97
N ASN A 140 19.45 3.30 -3.22
CA ASN A 140 19.15 4.18 -4.36
C ASN A 140 17.88 3.74 -5.10
N ILE A 141 16.73 4.06 -4.53
CA ILE A 141 15.40 3.70 -5.02
C ILE A 141 15.16 4.13 -6.47
N TYR A 142 15.54 5.36 -6.79
CA TYR A 142 15.22 5.96 -8.09
C TYR A 142 16.26 5.65 -9.16
N HIS A 143 17.27 4.84 -8.84
CA HIS A 143 18.43 4.61 -9.70
C HIS A 143 19.02 5.94 -10.20
N SER A 144 19.08 6.91 -9.28
CA SER A 144 19.52 8.26 -9.60
C SER A 144 21.03 8.29 -9.82
N ARG A 145 21.45 9.08 -10.82
CA ARG A 145 22.88 9.36 -11.05
C ARG A 145 23.44 10.19 -9.88
N PRO A 146 24.77 10.12 -9.62
CA PRO A 146 25.39 11.00 -8.63
C PRO A 146 25.04 12.46 -8.92
N ARG A 147 24.81 13.22 -7.86
CA ARG A 147 24.56 14.65 -7.99
C ARG A 147 25.82 15.34 -8.50
N PRO A 148 25.69 16.40 -9.31
CA PRO A 148 26.82 17.24 -9.66
C PRO A 148 27.48 17.82 -8.40
N GLU A 149 28.79 18.04 -8.45
CA GLU A 149 29.49 18.74 -7.39
C GLU A 149 28.96 20.18 -7.26
N PRO A 150 28.75 20.68 -6.03
CA PRO A 150 28.31 22.05 -5.83
C PRO A 150 29.40 23.04 -6.23
N ASN A 151 29.00 24.22 -6.70
CA ASN A 151 29.96 25.32 -6.88
C ASN A 151 30.57 25.67 -5.52
N PRO A 152 31.89 25.98 -5.46
CA PRO A 152 32.52 26.35 -4.21
C PRO A 152 31.87 27.62 -3.64
N PRO A 153 31.60 27.67 -2.33
CA PRO A 153 31.12 28.89 -1.69
C PRO A 153 32.21 29.97 -1.73
N ILE A 154 31.81 31.22 -1.86
CA ILE A 154 32.74 32.35 -1.72
C ILE A 154 33.01 32.53 -0.22
N GLU A 155 34.18 32.11 0.22
CA GLU A 155 34.64 32.26 1.61
C GLU A 155 35.53 33.49 1.75
N GLY A 156 35.33 34.25 2.83
CA GLY A 156 36.11 35.44 3.17
C GLY A 156 35.29 36.74 3.22
N GLU A 157 35.83 37.75 3.89
CA GLU A 157 35.20 39.06 3.97
C GLU A 157 35.23 39.76 2.61
N LEU A 158 34.12 40.41 2.24
CA LEU A 158 34.02 41.21 1.03
C LEU A 158 34.90 42.46 1.17
N LYS A 159 36.13 42.37 0.66
CA LYS A 159 37.06 43.52 0.63
C LYS A 159 36.57 44.56 -0.40
N PRO A 160 36.80 45.87 -0.14
CA PRO A 160 36.52 46.89 -1.15
C PRO A 160 37.36 46.63 -2.42
N SER A 161 36.82 47.00 -3.57
CA SER A 161 37.54 46.87 -4.84
C SER A 161 38.85 47.66 -4.81
N LYS A 162 39.97 47.01 -5.16
CA LYS A 162 41.34 47.55 -5.03
C LYS A 162 41.55 48.93 -5.69
N TYR A 163 40.79 49.28 -6.74
CA TYR A 163 40.91 50.55 -7.47
C TYR A 163 39.52 51.15 -7.81
N GLY A 164 38.52 50.94 -6.95
CA GLY A 164 37.16 51.41 -7.20
C GLY A 164 36.52 50.74 -8.42
N SER A 165 35.89 51.52 -9.29
CA SER A 165 35.12 51.04 -10.45
C SER A 165 35.98 50.49 -11.60
N LYS A 166 37.27 50.86 -11.67
CA LYS A 166 38.19 50.54 -12.80
C LYS A 166 37.64 50.90 -14.19
N MET A 167 36.71 51.82 -14.26
CA MET A 167 36.13 52.32 -15.51
C MET A 167 37.00 53.44 -16.06
N PHE A 168 37.20 53.46 -17.38
CA PHE A 168 38.17 54.30 -18.12
C PHE A 168 38.21 55.79 -17.74
N PHE A 169 37.13 56.34 -17.21
CA PHE A 169 36.92 57.77 -17.08
C PHE A 169 36.01 58.12 -15.91
N TRP A 170 35.75 57.21 -14.95
CA TRP A 170 34.66 57.32 -13.96
C TRP A 170 34.47 58.75 -13.45
N THR A 171 33.58 59.44 -14.16
CA THR A 171 32.91 60.70 -13.85
C THR A 171 31.48 60.29 -13.63
N TRP A 172 31.15 60.23 -12.36
CA TRP A 172 29.85 60.62 -11.86
C TRP A 172 30.10 61.67 -10.78
#